data_AF-A0A953IDS9-F1
#
_entry.id   AF-A0A953IDS9-F1
#
_cell.length_a   1.000
_cell.length_b   1.000
_cell.length_c   1.000
_cell.angle_alpha   90.00
_cell.angle_beta   90.00
_cell.angle_gamma   90.00
#
_symmetry.space_group_name_H-M   'P 1'
#
loop_
_entity.id
_entity.type
_entity.pdbx_description
1 polymer ?
#
loop_
_entity_poly.entity_id
_entity_poly.type
_entity_poly.pdbx_seq_one_letter_code
_entity_poly.pdbx_strand_id
1 'polypeptide(L)'
;MLLLDPLPGPEEENAAYLAGSGAARVVGVKRLAGAADDLLFRRPERLAAMAAAARQAGHPASALAIAAEVLALADAPRAQVAGITPSS
;
A
#
# COMPACT_ATOMS: atom_id res chain seq x y z
N MET A 1 -9.79 -6.55 2.33
CA MET A 1 -8.92 -7.49 1.59
C MET A 1 -8.26 -8.47 2.54
N LEU A 2 -8.11 -9.74 2.14
CA LEU A 2 -7.28 -10.71 2.86
C LEU A 2 -5.96 -10.87 2.10
N LEU A 3 -4.84 -10.70 2.80
CA LEU A 3 -3.48 -10.85 2.27
C LEU A 3 -2.90 -12.17 2.76
N LEU A 4 -2.47 -13.02 1.83
CA LEU A 4 -1.95 -14.35 2.13
C LEU A 4 -0.43 -14.33 2.15
N ASP A 5 0.13 -14.68 3.30
CA ASP A 5 1.56 -15.00 3.50
C ASP A 5 2.51 -14.12 2.63
N PRO A 6 2.55 -12.78 2.87
CA PRO A 6 3.30 -11.85 2.03
C PRO A 6 4.79 -12.22 1.98
N LEU A 7 5.40 -12.02 0.81
CA LEU A 7 6.82 -12.32 0.63
C LEU A 7 7.70 -11.30 1.39
N PRO A 8 8.90 -11.71 1.84
CA PRO A 8 9.83 -10.78 2.48
C PRO A 8 10.20 -9.59 1.58
N GLY A 9 10.33 -8.41 2.19
CA GLY A 9 10.71 -7.17 1.50
C GLY A 9 9.49 -6.32 1.11
N PRO A 10 9.37 -5.86 -0.14
CA PRO A 10 8.34 -4.89 -0.52
C PRO A 10 6.90 -5.34 -0.25
N GLU A 11 6.61 -6.64 -0.37
CA GLU A 11 5.26 -7.16 -0.08
C GLU A 11 4.93 -7.13 1.41
N GLU A 12 5.89 -7.49 2.27
CA GLU A 12 5.72 -7.43 3.73
C GLU A 12 5.48 -6.01 4.21
N GLU A 13 6.25 -5.04 3.69
CA GLU A 13 6.08 -3.61 4.00
C GLU A 13 4.70 -3.10 3.55
N ASN A 14 4.29 -3.43 2.32
CA ASN A 14 2.97 -3.08 1.80
C ASN A 14 1.85 -3.73 2.62
N ALA A 15 2.02 -4.99 3.01
CA ALA A 15 1.05 -5.70 3.83
C ALA A 15 0.93 -5.09 5.23
N ALA A 16 2.05 -4.68 5.83
CA ALA A 16 2.06 -3.99 7.12
C ALA A 16 1.33 -2.65 7.04
N TYR A 17 1.57 -1.86 6.00
CA TYR A 17 0.85 -0.59 5.76
C TYR A 17 -0.66 -0.80 5.58
N LEU A 18 -1.06 -1.74 4.73
CA LEU A 18 -2.47 -2.06 4.46
C LEU A 18 -3.19 -2.63 5.69
N ALA A 19 -2.49 -3.42 6.52
CA ALA A 19 -3.01 -3.93 7.78
C ALA A 19 -3.13 -2.82 8.84
N GLY A 20 -2.11 -1.97 8.98
CA GLY A 20 -2.09 -0.85 9.92
C GLY A 20 -3.17 0.20 9.63
N SER A 21 -3.50 0.41 8.36
CA SER A 21 -4.61 1.27 7.93
C SER A 21 -6.00 0.63 8.05
N GLY A 22 -6.09 -0.66 8.39
CA GLY A 22 -7.35 -1.40 8.44
C GLY A 22 -7.95 -1.74 7.08
N ALA A 23 -7.25 -1.44 5.97
CA ALA A 23 -7.68 -1.74 4.60
C ALA A 23 -7.55 -3.24 4.26
N ALA A 24 -6.67 -3.94 4.97
CA ALA A 24 -6.45 -5.37 4.80
C ALA A 24 -6.22 -6.10 6.12
N ARG A 25 -6.25 -7.44 6.04
CA ARG A 25 -5.83 -8.33 7.11
C ARG A 25 -4.87 -9.36 6.54
N VAL A 26 -3.69 -9.50 7.16
CA VAL A 26 -2.75 -10.57 6.84
C VAL A 26 -3.22 -11.86 7.50
N VAL A 27 -3.31 -12.93 6.73
CA VAL A 27 -3.77 -14.25 7.15
C VAL A 27 -2.92 -15.31 6.49
N GLY A 28 -2.51 -16.32 7.26
CA GLY A 28 -1.88 -17.49 6.66
C GLY A 28 -2.91 -18.43 6.05
N VAL A 29 -2.48 -19.23 5.06
CA VAL A 29 -3.37 -20.09 4.26
C VAL A 29 -4.30 -20.98 5.12
N LYS A 30 -3.77 -21.53 6.23
CA LYS A 30 -4.53 -22.40 7.15
C LYS A 30 -5.68 -21.69 7.88
N ARG A 31 -5.62 -20.36 7.99
CA ARG A 31 -6.63 -19.53 8.68
C ARG A 31 -7.56 -18.79 7.70
N LEU A 32 -7.35 -18.94 6.39
CA LEU A 32 -8.09 -18.20 5.36
C LEU A 32 -9.60 -18.44 5.46
N ALA A 33 -10.03 -19.70 5.55
CA ALA A 33 -11.45 -20.05 5.61
C ALA A 33 -12.15 -19.42 6.82
N GLY A 34 -11.53 -19.49 8.01
CA GLY A 34 -12.08 -18.86 9.22
C GLY A 34 -12.11 -17.34 9.15
N ALA A 35 -11.12 -16.72 8.49
CA ALA A 35 -11.12 -15.27 8.29
C ALA A 35 -12.20 -14.82 7.29
N ALA A 36 -12.43 -15.61 6.24
CA ALA A 36 -13.52 -15.36 5.30
C ALA A 36 -14.90 -15.53 5.96
N ASP A 37 -15.09 -16.60 6.76
CA ASP A 37 -16.32 -16.81 7.54
C ASP A 37 -16.63 -15.64 8.49
N ASP A 38 -15.60 -15.16 9.21
CA ASP A 38 -15.74 -13.99 10.09
C ASP A 38 -16.17 -12.75 9.30
N LEU A 39 -15.53 -12.46 8.16
CA LEU A 39 -15.80 -11.24 7.39
C LEU A 39 -17.09 -11.28 6.57
N LEU A 40 -17.55 -12.46 6.14
CA LEU A 40 -18.69 -12.58 5.24
C LEU A 40 -19.99 -12.88 5.99
N PHE A 41 -19.93 -13.68 7.06
CA PHE A 41 -21.14 -14.20 7.69
C PHE A 41 -21.30 -13.74 9.13
N ARG A 42 -20.22 -13.74 9.94
CA ARG A 42 -20.34 -13.43 11.37
C ARG A 42 -20.27 -11.93 11.67
N ARG A 43 -19.41 -11.22 10.95
CA ARG A 43 -19.06 -9.81 11.19
C ARG A 43 -18.95 -9.03 9.87
N PRO A 44 -20.01 -8.99 9.05
CA PRO A 44 -20.00 -8.30 7.76
C PRO A 44 -19.71 -6.79 7.86
N GLU A 45 -19.99 -6.17 9.01
CA GLU A 45 -19.65 -4.77 9.29
C GLU A 45 -18.14 -4.51 9.21
N ARG A 46 -17.32 -5.50 9.57
CA ARG A 46 -15.85 -5.40 9.45
C ARG A 46 -15.41 -5.33 8.01
N LEU A 47 -16.10 -6.03 7.11
CA LEU A 47 -15.82 -5.96 5.67
C LEU A 47 -16.18 -4.57 5.12
N ALA A 48 -17.30 -3.99 5.55
CA ALA A 48 -17.69 -2.63 5.16
C ALA A 48 -16.68 -1.57 5.65
N ALA A 49 -16.24 -1.67 6.91
CA ALA A 49 -15.22 -0.80 7.48
C ALA A 49 -13.88 -0.93 6.72
N MET A 50 -13.48 -2.16 6.42
CA MET A 50 -12.26 -2.45 5.65
C MET A 50 -12.33 -1.89 4.22
N ALA A 51 -13.50 -1.97 3.57
CA ALA A 51 -13.71 -1.36 2.26
C ALA A 51 -13.64 0.18 2.33
N ALA A 52 -14.15 0.80 3.41
CA ALA A 52 -14.03 2.24 3.63
C ALA A 52 -12.57 2.66 3.84
N ALA A 53 -11.82 1.93 4.66
CA ALA A 53 -10.38 2.16 4.86
C ALA A 53 -9.59 2.01 3.56
N ALA A 54 -9.88 0.98 2.75
CA ALA A 54 -9.23 0.78 1.46
C ALA A 54 -9.47 1.94 0.48
N ARG A 55 -10.67 2.53 0.49
CA ARG A 55 -10.95 3.73 -0.33
C ARG A 55 -10.14 4.95 0.12
N GLN A 56 -9.89 5.11 1.41
CA GLN A 56 -9.10 6.22 1.94
C GLN A 56 -7.60 6.02 1.70
N ALA A 57 -7.11 4.78 1.82
CA ALA A 57 -5.71 4.44 1.60
C ALA A 57 -5.31 4.37 0.11
N GLY A 58 -6.28 4.13 -0.79
CA GLY A 58 -6.02 3.95 -2.21
C GLY A 58 -5.67 5.24 -2.93
N HIS A 59 -4.66 5.19 -3.79
CA HIS A 59 -4.28 6.29 -4.69
C HIS A 59 -4.33 5.79 -6.14
N PRO A 60 -5.51 5.81 -6.78
CA PRO A 60 -5.72 5.16 -8.09
C PRO A 60 -4.89 5.78 -9.23
N ALA A 61 -4.45 7.03 -9.07
CA ALA A 61 -3.61 7.73 -10.05
C ALA A 61 -2.12 7.78 -9.66
N SER A 62 -1.68 6.99 -8.68
CA SER A 62 -0.31 7.04 -8.15
C SER A 62 0.76 6.82 -9.23
N ALA A 63 0.57 5.85 -10.13
CA ALA A 63 1.51 5.60 -11.23
C ALA A 63 1.64 6.82 -12.17
N LEU A 64 0.52 7.48 -12.48
CA LEU A 64 0.52 8.69 -13.32
C LEU A 64 1.17 9.88 -12.60
N ALA A 65 0.86 10.07 -11.32
CA ALA A 65 1.47 11.10 -10.50
C ALA A 65 2.99 10.92 -10.40
N ILE A 66 3.45 9.69 -10.11
CA ILE A 66 4.87 9.35 -10.07
C ILE A 66 5.53 9.59 -11.43
N ALA A 67 4.89 9.18 -12.53
CA ALA A 67 5.43 9.42 -13.87
C ALA A 67 5.57 10.93 -14.18
N ALA A 68 4.58 11.74 -13.80
CA ALA A 68 4.63 13.19 -13.97
C ALA A 68 5.77 13.83 -13.16
N GLU A 69 5.96 13.41 -11.90
CA GLU A 69 7.05 13.87 -11.03
C GLU A 69 8.42 13.50 -11.61
N VAL A 70 8.58 12.26 -12.10
CA VAL A 70 9.83 11.79 -12.71
C VAL A 70 10.17 12.59 -13.98
N LEU A 71 9.20 12.90 -14.82
CA LEU A 71 9.41 13.72 -16.02
C LEU A 71 9.79 15.16 -15.64
N ALA A 72 9.10 15.77 -14.68
CA ALA A 72 9.42 17.11 -14.19
C ALA A 72 10.86 17.18 -13.65
N LEU A 73 11.30 16.14 -12.93
CA LEU A 73 12.68 16.05 -12.44
C LEU A 73 13.69 15.87 -13.57
N ALA A 74 13.35 15.11 -14.61
CA ALA A 74 14.23 14.89 -15.76
C ALA A 74 14.43 16.16 -16.61
N ASP A 75 13.40 17.00 -16.71
CA ASP A 75 13.43 18.27 -17.44
C ASP A 75 14.02 19.42 -16.61
N ALA A 76 14.26 19.22 -15.31
CA ALA A 76 14.86 20.23 -14.44
C ALA A 76 16.34 20.47 -14.79
N PRO A 77 16.79 21.74 -14.85
CA PRO A 77 18.21 22.04 -15.09
C PRO A 77 19.09 21.41 -14.01
N ARG A 78 20.11 20.64 -14.44
CA ARG A 78 21.01 19.85 -13.57
C ARG A 78 21.60 20.60 -12.37
N ALA A 79 21.70 21.93 -12.44
CA ALA A 79 22.19 22.78 -11.36
C ALA A 79 21.26 22.81 -10.12
N GLN A 80 19.99 22.43 -10.23
CA GLN A 80 19.03 22.47 -9.11
C GLN A 80 18.93 21.15 -8.34
N VAL A 81 19.37 20.04 -8.94
CA VAL A 81 19.37 18.70 -8.31
C VAL A 81 20.63 18.46 -7.48
N ALA A 82 21.71 19.20 -7.76
CA ALA A 82 22.99 19.10 -7.06
C ALA A 82 23.04 19.99 -5.81
N GLY A 83 22.21 19.66 -4.80
CA GLY A 83 22.45 20.05 -3.41
C GLY A 83 23.58 19.25 -2.74
N ILE A 84 24.45 18.60 -3.52
CA ILE A 84 25.61 17.85 -3.07
C ILE A 84 26.85 18.61 -3.57
N THR A 85 27.30 19.57 -2.79
CA THR A 85 28.58 20.26 -3.03
C THR A 85 29.74 19.27 -2.91
N PRO A 86 30.65 19.18 -3.89
CA PRO A 86 31.91 18.47 -3.69
C PRO A 86 32.80 19.32 -2.76
N SER A 87 33.29 18.71 -1.68
CA SER A 87 34.31 19.31 -0.81
C SER A 87 35.55 19.63 -1.64
N SER A 88 36.12 20.82 -1.39
CA SER A 88 37.41 21.28 -1.93
C SER A 88 38.57 20.39 -1.52
#